data_AF-A0A6G2Q8U8-F1
#
_entry.id   AF-A0A6G2Q8U8-F1
#
_cell.length_a   1.000
_cell.length_b   1.000
_cell.length_c   1.000
_cell.angle_alpha   90.00
_cell.angle_beta   90.00
_cell.angle_gamma   90.00
#
_symmetry.space_group_name_H-M   'P 1'
#
loop_
_entity.id
_entity.type
_entity.pdbx_description
1 polymer ?
#
loop_
_entity_poly.entity_id
_entity_poly.type
_entity_poly.pdbx_seq_one_letter_code
_entity_poly.pdbx_strand_id
1 'polypeptide(L)'
;MRRPLDLRHVVSPGLRDLIELANTHDFDRVTEQVRNLRGCTSPVNLHGFTVTTDPATKEVIRSYHSEDEPSGRLLTTCGNRRASRCPACSRVYAADTYHLIKAGLSGGKNVAETVRNHPRAFVTLTAPSFGPVHNRPTTNAGQPHPCPCGDTHAEDVPEL
;
A
#
# COMPACT_ATOMS: atom_id res chain seq x y z
N MET A 1 -15.05 27.03 19.43
CA MET A 1 -14.98 25.67 20.00
C MET A 1 -16.40 25.14 20.12
N ARG A 2 -16.78 24.13 19.32
CA ARG A 2 -18.05 23.42 19.52
C ARG A 2 -17.94 22.57 20.79
N ARG A 3 -19.02 22.55 21.56
CA ARG A 3 -19.14 21.77 22.80
C ARG A 3 -19.00 20.28 22.46
N PRO A 4 -18.26 19.48 23.26
CA PRO A 4 -18.17 18.04 23.03
C PRO A 4 -19.58 17.44 23.00
N LEU A 5 -19.83 16.58 22.02
CA LEU A 5 -21.11 15.90 21.86
C LEU A 5 -21.28 14.90 23.01
N ASP A 6 -22.41 14.93 23.71
CA ASP A 6 -22.73 13.90 24.70
C ASP A 6 -23.31 12.66 23.99
N LEU A 7 -22.44 11.75 23.59
CA LEU A 7 -22.80 10.51 22.88
C LEU A 7 -22.93 9.29 23.79
N ARG A 8 -23.04 9.49 25.12
CA ARG A 8 -23.12 8.38 26.09
C ARG A 8 -24.29 7.44 25.85
N HIS A 9 -25.34 7.92 25.19
CA HIS A 9 -26.54 7.16 24.82
C HIS A 9 -26.38 6.28 23.56
N VAL A 10 -25.35 6.51 22.73
CA VAL A 10 -25.10 5.72 21.52
C VAL A 10 -24.35 4.45 21.91
N VAL A 11 -24.93 3.26 21.82
CA VAL A 11 -24.28 2.05 22.37
C VAL A 11 -23.04 1.60 21.58
N SER A 12 -23.04 1.78 20.26
CA SER A 12 -21.94 1.33 19.38
C SER A 12 -20.76 2.32 19.42
N PRO A 13 -19.55 1.87 19.80
CA PRO A 13 -18.34 2.69 19.73
C PRO A 13 -18.07 3.21 18.31
N GLY A 14 -18.19 2.35 17.30
CA GLY A 14 -17.96 2.75 15.91
C GLY A 14 -18.97 3.80 15.41
N LEU A 15 -20.20 3.80 15.93
CA LEU A 15 -21.17 4.85 15.61
C LEU A 15 -20.85 6.16 16.34
N ARG A 16 -20.32 6.11 17.56
CA ARG A 16 -19.81 7.30 18.25
C ARG A 16 -18.68 7.94 17.47
N ASP A 17 -17.67 7.15 17.09
CA ASP A 17 -16.52 7.62 16.33
C ASP A 17 -16.95 8.26 15.00
N LEU A 18 -17.92 7.65 14.29
CA LEU A 18 -18.47 8.22 13.06
C LEU A 18 -19.20 9.54 13.30
N ILE A 19 -19.98 9.66 14.37
CA ILE A 19 -20.67 10.91 14.71
C ILE A 19 -19.67 12.00 15.10
N GLU A 20 -18.63 11.67 15.87
CA GLU A 20 -17.56 12.59 16.22
C GLU A 20 -16.82 13.07 14.96
N LEU A 21 -16.43 12.13 14.09
CA LEU A 21 -15.76 12.43 12.83
C LEU A 21 -16.63 13.31 11.92
N ALA A 22 -17.93 13.00 11.79
CA ALA A 22 -18.87 13.79 11.00
C ALA A 22 -19.09 15.22 11.53
N ASN A 23 -18.77 15.48 12.79
CA ASN A 23 -18.90 16.78 13.42
C ASN A 23 -17.57 17.56 13.52
N THR A 24 -16.46 17.00 13.01
CA THR A 24 -15.20 17.76 12.90
C THR A 24 -15.33 18.90 11.88
N HIS A 25 -14.60 19.98 12.12
CA HIS A 25 -14.61 21.15 11.24
C HIS A 25 -14.08 20.84 9.83
N ASP A 26 -13.24 19.81 9.70
CA ASP A 26 -12.59 19.40 8.45
C ASP A 26 -13.16 18.08 7.91
N PHE A 27 -14.46 17.83 8.09
CA PHE A 27 -15.11 16.62 7.58
C PHE A 27 -15.04 16.50 6.05
N ASP A 28 -14.96 17.61 5.32
CA ASP A 28 -14.72 17.60 3.87
C ASP A 28 -13.37 16.97 3.51
N ARG A 29 -12.33 17.23 4.33
CA ARG A 29 -11.00 16.63 4.15
C ARG A 29 -11.03 15.11 4.40
N VAL A 30 -11.78 14.67 5.40
CA VAL A 30 -12.04 13.24 5.65
C VAL A 30 -12.72 12.60 4.44
N THR A 31 -13.77 13.25 3.94
CA THR A 31 -14.53 12.79 2.77
C THR A 31 -13.64 12.69 1.53
N GLU A 32 -12.74 13.65 1.32
CA GLU A 32 -11.75 13.64 0.26
C GLU A 32 -10.80 12.43 0.38
N GLN A 33 -10.23 12.19 1.58
CA GLN A 33 -9.37 11.02 1.80
C GLN A 33 -10.10 9.71 1.48
N VAL A 34 -11.33 9.55 1.96
CA VAL A 34 -12.14 8.34 1.70
C VAL A 34 -12.44 8.19 0.21
N ARG A 35 -12.76 9.27 -0.50
CA ARG A 35 -12.94 9.23 -1.97
C ARG A 35 -11.67 8.81 -2.70
N ASN A 36 -10.50 9.29 -2.25
CA ASN A 36 -9.20 8.94 -2.83
C ASN A 36 -8.83 7.46 -2.65
N LEU A 37 -9.45 6.76 -1.70
CA LEU A 37 -9.29 5.31 -1.54
C LEU A 37 -9.97 4.48 -2.64
N ARG A 38 -10.88 5.07 -3.44
CA ARG A 38 -11.51 4.42 -4.60
C ARG A 38 -12.10 3.03 -4.29
N GLY A 39 -12.65 2.85 -3.08
CA GLY A 39 -13.25 1.59 -2.63
C GLY A 39 -12.25 0.55 -2.10
N CYS A 40 -11.01 0.93 -1.78
CA CYS A 40 -10.07 0.06 -1.09
C CYS A 40 -10.67 -0.48 0.23
N THR A 41 -10.62 -1.80 0.42
CA THR A 41 -11.24 -2.46 1.59
C THR A 41 -10.33 -2.54 2.81
N SER A 42 -9.03 -2.31 2.65
CA SER A 42 -8.05 -2.35 3.74
C SER A 42 -6.96 -1.30 3.53
N PRO A 43 -7.28 -0.01 3.64
CA PRO A 43 -6.34 1.08 3.40
C PRO A 43 -5.08 1.01 4.27
N VAL A 44 -3.97 1.54 3.75
CA VAL A 44 -2.74 1.73 4.53
C VAL A 44 -2.83 3.06 5.25
N ASN A 45 -2.50 3.05 6.54
CA ASN A 45 -2.46 4.22 7.41
C ASN A 45 -1.02 4.73 7.45
N LEU A 46 -0.78 5.89 6.83
CA LEU A 46 0.53 6.52 6.82
C LEU A 46 0.62 7.56 7.93
N HIS A 47 1.72 7.48 8.68
CA HIS A 47 2.12 8.44 9.70
C HIS A 47 3.48 9.01 9.33
N GLY A 48 3.64 10.32 9.36
CA GLY A 48 4.89 11.00 9.04
C GLY A 48 4.68 12.37 8.43
N PHE A 49 5.73 12.89 7.81
CA PHE A 49 5.72 14.22 7.22
C PHE A 49 6.56 14.26 5.94
N THR A 50 6.34 15.27 5.11
CA THR A 50 7.20 15.59 3.98
C THR A 50 7.52 17.08 3.98
N VAL A 51 8.75 17.40 3.62
CA VAL A 51 9.21 18.77 3.41
C VAL A 51 9.82 18.82 2.01
N THR A 52 9.28 19.67 1.16
CA THR A 52 9.81 19.96 -0.17
C THR A 52 10.62 21.25 -0.07
N THR A 53 11.89 21.18 -0.46
CA THR A 53 12.81 22.32 -0.45
C THR A 53 13.24 22.70 -1.86
N ASP A 54 13.52 23.98 -2.06
CA ASP A 54 14.15 24.47 -3.27
C ASP A 54 15.61 23.98 -3.31
N PRO A 55 16.06 23.30 -4.37
CA PRO A 55 17.41 22.74 -4.41
C PRO A 55 18.50 23.82 -4.47
N ALA A 56 18.22 25.00 -5.04
CA ALA A 56 19.16 26.11 -5.19
C ALA A 56 19.21 27.00 -3.94
N THR A 57 18.06 27.44 -3.41
CA THR A 57 18.01 28.34 -2.24
C THR A 57 17.97 27.62 -0.90
N LYS A 58 17.65 26.31 -0.90
CA LYS A 58 17.41 25.49 0.31
C LYS A 58 16.21 25.93 1.15
N GLU A 59 15.38 26.83 0.64
CA GLU A 59 14.16 27.26 1.33
C GLU A 59 13.07 26.19 1.26
N VAL A 60 12.20 26.16 2.28
CA VAL A 60 11.06 25.23 2.30
C VAL A 60 9.94 25.79 1.44
N ILE A 61 9.58 25.05 0.39
CA ILE A 61 8.48 25.38 -0.53
C ILE A 61 7.16 24.84 0.01
N ARG A 62 7.19 23.64 0.61
CA ARG A 62 6.00 22.96 1.12
C ARG A 62 6.34 22.07 2.29
N SER A 63 5.54 22.12 3.34
CA SER A 63 5.51 21.12 4.41
C SER A 63 4.16 20.43 4.43
N TYR A 64 4.15 19.19 4.91
CA TYR A 64 2.96 18.41 5.13
C TYR A 64 3.21 17.45 6.29
N HIS A 65 2.31 17.38 7.25
CA HIS A 65 2.37 16.45 8.37
C HIS A 65 1.05 15.68 8.45
N SER A 66 1.11 14.36 8.63
CA SER A 66 -0.09 13.54 8.77
C SER A 66 -0.86 13.82 10.06
N GLU A 67 -0.19 14.38 11.06
CA GLU A 67 -0.80 14.79 12.34
C GLU A 67 -1.81 15.93 12.16
N ASP A 68 -1.63 16.74 11.11
CA ASP A 68 -2.56 17.83 10.76
C ASP A 68 -3.81 17.30 10.02
N GLU A 69 -3.84 16.01 9.64
CA GLU A 69 -5.04 15.42 9.05
C GLU A 69 -6.12 15.21 10.13
N PRO A 70 -7.43 15.29 9.79
CA PRO A 70 -8.50 15.19 10.78
C PRO A 70 -8.53 13.85 11.54
N SER A 71 -7.92 12.81 10.97
CA SER A 71 -7.80 11.48 11.57
C SER A 71 -6.41 11.19 12.17
N GLY A 72 -5.50 12.18 12.16
CA GLY A 72 -4.10 12.06 12.59
C GLY A 72 -3.23 11.16 11.71
N ARG A 73 -3.75 10.81 10.53
CA ARG A 73 -3.12 9.88 9.58
C ARG A 73 -3.58 10.20 8.15
N LEU A 74 -2.75 9.78 7.20
CA LEU A 74 -3.09 9.79 5.78
C LEU A 74 -3.49 8.39 5.33
N LEU A 75 -4.68 8.27 4.74
CA LEU A 75 -5.13 7.01 4.15
C LEU A 75 -4.69 6.91 2.69
N THR A 76 -4.10 5.77 2.32
CA THR A 76 -3.79 5.43 0.92
C THR A 76 -4.28 4.04 0.56
N THR A 77 -4.48 3.79 -0.74
CA THR A 77 -4.91 2.49 -1.25
C THR A 77 -3.88 1.41 -0.95
N CYS A 78 -4.33 0.20 -0.65
CA CYS A 78 -3.44 -0.90 -0.27
C CYS A 78 -2.62 -1.51 -1.40
N GLY A 79 -2.94 -1.20 -2.66
CA GLY A 79 -2.23 -1.73 -3.84
C GLY A 79 -2.27 -3.27 -3.97
N ASN A 80 -3.12 -3.97 -3.20
CA ASN A 80 -3.14 -5.42 -3.22
C ASN A 80 -3.69 -5.93 -4.56
N ARG A 81 -2.92 -6.80 -5.21
CA ARG A 81 -3.20 -7.34 -6.54
C ARG A 81 -4.19 -8.51 -6.50
N ARG A 82 -4.48 -9.08 -5.33
CA ARG A 82 -5.37 -10.23 -5.17
C ARG A 82 -6.81 -9.78 -4.97
N ALA A 83 -7.70 -10.17 -5.89
CA ALA A 83 -9.13 -9.88 -5.79
C ALA A 83 -9.77 -10.41 -4.49
N SER A 84 -9.28 -11.54 -3.98
CA SER A 84 -9.71 -12.10 -2.68
C SER A 84 -9.34 -11.26 -1.46
N ARG A 85 -8.39 -10.31 -1.58
CA ARG A 85 -7.98 -9.41 -0.49
C ARG A 85 -8.55 -8.00 -0.67
N CYS A 86 -8.52 -7.48 -1.90
CA CYS A 86 -9.08 -6.16 -2.21
C CYS A 86 -9.60 -6.13 -3.66
N PRO A 87 -10.92 -6.28 -3.89
CA PRO A 87 -11.51 -6.23 -5.23
C PRO A 87 -11.26 -4.92 -5.98
N ALA A 88 -11.28 -3.78 -5.27
CA ALA A 88 -11.08 -2.47 -5.88
C ALA A 88 -9.64 -2.27 -6.41
N CYS A 89 -8.64 -2.46 -5.55
CA CYS A 89 -7.23 -2.29 -5.94
C CYS A 89 -6.80 -3.30 -7.01
N SER A 90 -7.24 -4.55 -6.91
CA SER A 90 -6.92 -5.58 -7.91
C SER A 90 -7.52 -5.29 -9.29
N ARG A 91 -8.73 -4.70 -9.36
CA ARG A 91 -9.34 -4.28 -10.63
C ARG A 91 -8.53 -3.16 -11.30
N VAL A 92 -8.08 -2.17 -10.54
CA VAL A 92 -7.22 -1.10 -11.07
C VAL A 92 -5.91 -1.68 -11.61
N TYR A 93 -5.24 -2.53 -10.82
CA TYR A 93 -4.03 -3.22 -11.24
C TYR A 93 -4.22 -4.04 -12.53
N ALA A 94 -5.33 -4.78 -12.64
CA ALA A 94 -5.64 -5.57 -13.82
C ALA A 94 -5.86 -4.69 -15.07
N ALA A 95 -6.55 -3.55 -14.92
CA ALA A 95 -6.76 -2.60 -16.01
C ALA A 95 -5.44 -1.96 -16.49
N ASP A 96 -4.56 -1.56 -15.56
CA ASP A 96 -3.25 -1.03 -15.88
C ASP A 96 -2.39 -2.07 -16.60
N THR A 97 -2.37 -3.30 -16.09
CA THR A 97 -1.64 -4.43 -16.69
C THR A 97 -2.17 -4.73 -18.10
N TYR A 98 -3.50 -4.73 -18.29
CA TYR A 98 -4.11 -4.90 -19.61
C TYR A 98 -3.62 -3.83 -20.59
N HIS A 99 -3.60 -2.56 -20.18
CA HIS A 99 -3.14 -1.49 -21.06
C HIS A 99 -1.66 -1.59 -21.40
N LEU A 100 -0.82 -1.99 -20.44
CA LEU A 100 0.61 -2.24 -20.68
C LEU A 100 0.80 -3.37 -21.71
N ILE A 101 0.13 -4.50 -21.52
CA ILE A 101 0.21 -5.65 -22.43
C ILE A 101 -0.33 -5.27 -23.81
N LYS A 102 -1.51 -4.63 -23.89
CA LYS A 102 -2.12 -4.21 -25.16
C LYS A 102 -1.19 -3.30 -25.95
N ALA A 103 -0.65 -2.26 -25.30
CA ALA A 103 0.25 -1.32 -25.94
C ALA A 103 1.54 -2.00 -26.44
N GLY A 104 2.11 -2.92 -25.64
CA GLY A 104 3.29 -3.69 -26.02
C GLY A 104 3.06 -4.71 -27.15
N LEU A 105 1.82 -5.15 -27.37
CA LEU A 105 1.49 -6.11 -28.43
C LEU A 105 1.05 -5.47 -29.75
N SER A 106 0.42 -4.30 -29.67
CA SER A 106 -0.27 -3.69 -30.82
C SER A 106 0.18 -2.26 -31.13
N GLY A 107 0.79 -1.54 -30.18
CA GLY A 107 0.97 -0.09 -30.26
C GLY A 107 -0.07 0.70 -29.44
N GLY A 108 0.07 2.03 -29.42
CA GLY A 108 -0.74 2.96 -28.63
C GLY A 108 -0.09 3.40 -27.32
N LYS A 109 -0.67 4.38 -26.62
CA LYS A 109 -0.10 4.99 -25.39
C LYS A 109 1.40 5.34 -25.54
N ASN A 110 1.76 6.05 -26.62
CA ASN A 110 3.13 6.40 -27.00
C ASN A 110 4.02 5.25 -27.50
N VAL A 111 3.50 4.03 -27.64
CA VAL A 111 4.18 2.91 -28.31
C VAL A 111 3.84 2.91 -29.80
N ALA A 112 4.84 2.76 -30.66
CA ALA A 112 4.64 2.72 -32.12
C ALA A 112 3.88 1.45 -32.55
N GLU A 113 2.97 1.60 -33.53
CA GLU A 113 2.20 0.49 -34.11
C GLU A 113 3.09 -0.58 -34.78
N THR A 114 4.33 -0.23 -35.14
CA THR A 114 5.31 -1.16 -35.71
C THR A 114 5.65 -2.32 -34.76
N VAL A 115 5.39 -2.17 -33.45
CA VAL A 115 5.64 -3.22 -32.46
C VAL A 115 4.90 -4.52 -32.80
N ARG A 116 3.75 -4.42 -33.49
CA ARG A 116 2.92 -5.56 -33.90
C ARG A 116 3.65 -6.52 -34.86
N ASN A 117 4.71 -6.04 -35.52
CA ASN A 117 5.50 -6.79 -36.49
C ASN A 117 6.66 -7.56 -35.83
N HIS A 118 6.97 -7.29 -34.56
CA HIS A 118 8.03 -7.99 -33.85
C HIS A 118 7.58 -9.40 -33.39
N PRO A 119 8.50 -10.37 -33.30
CA PRO A 119 8.24 -11.64 -32.62
C PRO A 119 7.78 -11.40 -31.18
N ARG A 120 6.80 -12.19 -30.72
CA ARG A 120 6.22 -12.10 -29.36
C ARG A 120 6.46 -13.41 -28.63
N ALA A 121 6.95 -13.32 -27.41
CA ALA A 121 7.15 -14.47 -26.54
C ALA A 121 6.49 -14.21 -25.18
N PHE A 122 5.76 -15.21 -24.67
CA PHE A 122 5.30 -15.22 -23.29
C PHE A 122 6.30 -16.03 -22.48
N VAL A 123 7.25 -15.34 -21.85
CA VAL A 123 8.37 -15.96 -21.15
C VAL A 123 8.12 -15.95 -19.65
N THR A 124 8.22 -17.11 -19.02
CA THR A 124 8.31 -17.23 -17.57
C THR A 124 9.78 -17.19 -17.19
N LEU A 125 10.18 -16.14 -16.48
CA LEU A 125 11.53 -16.03 -15.92
C LEU A 125 11.47 -16.43 -14.45
N THR A 126 12.25 -17.44 -14.08
CA THR A 126 12.55 -17.69 -12.66
C THR A 126 13.42 -16.53 -12.20
N ALA A 127 12.98 -15.80 -11.17
CA ALA A 127 13.80 -14.75 -10.58
C ALA A 127 15.17 -15.35 -10.21
N PRO A 128 16.28 -14.61 -10.37
CA PRO A 128 17.54 -15.05 -9.79
C PRO A 128 17.32 -15.27 -8.29
N SER A 129 17.88 -16.35 -7.72
CA SER A 129 17.85 -16.49 -6.27
C SER A 129 18.61 -15.30 -5.68
N PHE A 130 18.15 -14.77 -4.56
CA PHE A 130 18.87 -13.74 -3.81
C PHE A 130 20.07 -14.33 -3.02
N GLY A 131 20.59 -15.47 -3.45
CA GLY A 131 21.44 -16.34 -2.62
C GLY A 131 20.62 -17.28 -1.72
N PRO A 132 21.30 -18.05 -0.84
CA PRO A 132 20.63 -18.83 0.19
C PRO A 132 19.75 -17.93 1.07
N VAL A 133 18.48 -18.30 1.24
CA VAL A 133 17.59 -17.65 2.21
C VAL A 133 17.69 -18.43 3.49
N HIS A 134 18.33 -17.85 4.50
CA HIS A 134 18.46 -18.46 5.80
C HIS A 134 17.17 -18.28 6.60
N ASN A 135 16.75 -19.33 7.30
CA ASN A 135 15.62 -19.30 8.20
C ASN A 135 15.85 -20.29 9.35
N ARG A 136 14.99 -20.24 10.37
CA ARG A 136 14.97 -21.17 11.49
C ARG A 136 13.70 -22.01 11.46
N PRO A 137 13.56 -22.96 10.51
CA PRO A 137 12.37 -23.78 10.41
C PRO A 137 12.28 -24.68 11.64
N THR A 138 11.06 -24.89 12.12
CA THR A 138 10.78 -25.84 13.19
C THR A 138 9.91 -26.96 12.66
N THR A 139 10.11 -28.16 13.20
CA THR A 139 9.17 -29.26 12.97
C THR A 139 7.83 -28.95 13.65
N ASN A 140 6.79 -29.70 13.31
CA ASN A 140 5.48 -29.59 13.98
C ASN A 140 5.56 -29.82 15.51
N ALA A 141 6.61 -30.50 16.00
CA ALA A 141 6.88 -30.71 17.42
C ALA A 141 7.74 -29.59 18.06
N GLY A 142 7.99 -28.49 17.34
CA GLY A 142 8.78 -27.35 17.79
C GLY A 142 10.30 -27.59 17.80
N GLN A 143 10.78 -28.72 17.31
CA GLN A 143 12.22 -29.02 17.27
C GLN A 143 12.89 -28.26 16.13
N PRO A 144 14.11 -27.69 16.33
CA PRO A 144 14.88 -27.06 15.26
C PRO A 144 15.06 -28.00 14.08
N HIS A 145 14.77 -27.52 12.87
CA HIS A 145 15.03 -28.21 11.62
C HIS A 145 16.19 -27.52 10.91
N PRO A 146 17.11 -28.26 10.27
CA PRO A 146 18.17 -27.65 9.47
C PRO A 146 17.60 -26.69 8.43
N CYS A 147 18.24 -25.53 8.28
CA CYS A 147 17.97 -24.57 7.22
C CYS A 147 18.24 -25.22 5.85
N PRO A 148 17.63 -24.75 4.75
CA PRO A 148 17.98 -25.19 3.40
C PRO A 148 19.48 -25.05 3.04
N CYS A 149 20.27 -24.25 3.79
CA CYS A 149 21.72 -24.18 3.62
C CYS A 149 22.49 -25.35 4.27
N GLY A 150 21.83 -26.18 5.09
CA GLY A 150 22.42 -27.32 5.79
C GLY A 150 22.75 -27.07 7.27
N ASP A 151 22.83 -25.81 7.69
CA ASP A 151 23.15 -25.44 9.07
C ASP A 151 21.92 -25.26 9.96
N THR A 152 22.10 -25.34 11.27
CA THR A 152 21.08 -24.98 12.26
C THR A 152 21.44 -23.64 12.86
N HIS A 153 20.71 -22.59 12.50
CA HIS A 153 20.99 -21.23 12.96
C HIS A 153 20.47 -20.98 14.39
N ALA A 154 21.30 -20.35 15.23
CA ALA A 154 20.87 -19.78 16.51
C ALA A 154 20.10 -18.47 16.28
N GLU A 155 19.33 -18.00 17.26
CA GLU A 155 18.42 -16.85 17.11
C GLU A 155 19.13 -15.53 16.78
N ASP A 156 20.37 -15.37 17.24
CA ASP A 156 21.08 -14.09 17.23
C ASP A 156 22.17 -14.01 16.14
N VAL A 157 22.17 -14.91 15.15
CA VAL A 157 23.18 -14.87 14.08
C VAL A 157 22.83 -13.77 13.06
N PRO A 158 23.82 -13.02 12.55
CA PRO A 158 23.59 -11.92 11.60
C PRO A 158 22.98 -12.34 10.25
N GLU A 159 22.97 -13.64 9.99
CA GLU A 159 22.58 -14.26 8.72
C GLU A 159 21.06 -14.55 8.64
N LEU A 160 20.33 -14.40 9.76
CA LEU A 160 18.87 -14.59 9.87
C LEU A 160 18.06 -13.29 9.70
#